data_AF-A0A286UXK2-F1
#
_entry.id   AF-A0A286UXK2-F1
#
_cell.length_a   1.000
_cell.length_b   1.000
_cell.length_c   1.000
_cell.angle_alpha   90.00
_cell.angle_beta   90.00
_cell.angle_gamma   90.00
#
_symmetry.space_group_name_H-M   'P 1'
#
loop_
_entity.id
_entity.type
_entity.pdbx_description
1 polymer ?
#
loop_
_entity_poly.entity_id
_entity_poly.type
_entity_poly.pdbx_seq_one_letter_code
_entity_poly.pdbx_strand_id
1 'polypeptide(L)'
;MCGLYLLWTDSSIFLYPFPSNSCAACTIPSLCDLSSFLMPNATSHKHSIPPLFPIHSTYTAFYCEENVYLLTKQFLENEEIRGLWDVFAVFISNSTRTVALWKQKLQENVVIWDYHVILVIRPKPRFESDDEESDRKLKQDILGKAWVYDFDTSLERPCTWSEYIAQTFPYSTRDTVWTIKEMYRSLFRVVPGQEYLDWFASDRSHMVEEEDENIFTRQEPDKPIVYKSRPPPYPVIVGIRARDAGILNNLMASFVDMDAKNGGVGDVYTLEGVAGFFGESAV
;
A
#
# COMPACT_ATOMS: atom_id res chain seq x y z
N MET A 1 -12.13 10.99 -2.41
CA MET A 1 -11.59 12.01 -3.32
C MET A 1 -10.22 11.56 -3.82
N CYS A 2 -10.17 10.48 -4.61
CA CYS A 2 -8.89 9.84 -4.90
C CYS A 2 -8.00 10.76 -5.74
N GLY A 3 -6.99 11.37 -5.10
CA GLY A 3 -5.81 11.98 -5.74
C GLY A 3 -5.92 13.38 -6.33
N LEU A 4 -6.80 14.28 -5.86
CA LEU A 4 -6.80 15.66 -6.35
C LEU A 4 -7.10 16.76 -5.32
N TYR A 5 -6.41 16.73 -4.17
CA TYR A 5 -6.29 17.91 -3.31
C TYR A 5 -4.86 18.46 -3.32
N LEU A 6 -4.76 19.76 -3.63
CA LEU A 6 -3.56 20.60 -3.52
C LEU A 6 -2.44 20.35 -4.55
N LEU A 7 -2.67 20.80 -5.79
CA LEU A 7 -1.62 21.46 -6.61
C LEU A 7 -1.29 22.88 -6.06
N TRP A 8 -1.36 23.06 -4.75
CA TRP A 8 -0.94 24.29 -4.08
C TRP A 8 0.49 24.10 -3.60
N THR A 9 1.36 25.02 -3.96
CA THR A 9 2.69 25.16 -3.34
C THR A 9 2.50 25.69 -1.91
N ASP A 10 1.99 24.85 -1.01
CA ASP A 10 1.93 25.15 0.41
C ASP A 10 3.35 25.11 0.99
N SER A 11 3.98 26.28 1.02
CA SER A 11 5.32 26.48 1.59
C SER A 11 5.44 26.00 3.04
N SER A 12 4.33 25.74 3.75
CA SER A 12 4.36 25.16 5.10
C SER A 12 4.65 23.65 5.16
N ILE A 13 4.91 23.01 4.01
CA ILE A 13 5.53 21.67 3.93
C ILE A 13 7.06 21.72 4.17
N PHE A 14 7.70 22.89 3.98
CA PHE A 14 9.14 23.04 4.12
C PHE A 14 9.52 23.97 5.28
N LEU A 15 10.10 23.41 6.35
CA LEU A 15 10.90 24.18 7.30
C LEU A 15 12.37 24.14 6.88
N TYR A 16 13.00 25.31 6.86
CA TYR A 16 14.30 25.56 6.21
C TYR A 16 15.47 24.73 6.80
N PRO A 17 16.38 24.19 5.96
CA PRO A 17 17.66 23.69 6.43
C PRO A 17 18.64 24.84 6.72
N PHE A 18 19.32 24.78 7.87
CA PHE A 18 20.53 25.57 8.12
C PHE A 18 21.78 24.86 7.53
N PRO A 19 22.84 25.60 7.17
CA PRO A 19 23.81 25.12 6.18
C PRO A 19 24.80 24.07 6.69
N SER A 20 25.12 23.17 5.77
CA SER A 20 26.07 22.06 5.86
C SER A 20 27.52 22.46 6.13
N ASN A 21 28.33 21.51 6.60
CA ASN A 21 29.78 21.55 6.38
C ASN A 21 30.40 20.19 6.00
N SER A 22 31.10 20.20 4.86
CA SER A 22 32.20 19.33 4.42
C SER A 22 32.05 17.81 4.26
N CYS A 23 32.01 17.41 2.99
CA CYS A 23 32.81 16.37 2.32
C CYS A 23 33.79 15.48 3.13
N ALA A 24 33.78 14.18 2.80
CA ALA A 24 34.99 13.44 2.39
C ALA A 24 34.62 12.29 1.42
N ALA A 25 35.44 12.06 0.40
CA ALA A 25 35.28 10.95 -0.55
C ALA A 25 36.10 9.71 -0.09
N CYS A 26 35.69 8.51 -0.52
CA CYS A 26 36.56 7.33 -0.44
C CYS A 26 36.29 6.33 -1.59
N THR A 27 37.32 5.55 -1.92
CA THR A 27 37.53 4.96 -3.25
C THR A 27 37.09 3.50 -3.35
N ILE A 28 36.59 3.09 -4.53
CA ILE A 28 36.26 1.70 -4.87
C ILE A 28 37.53 0.91 -5.22
N PRO A 29 37.76 -0.28 -4.64
CA PRO A 29 38.65 -1.30 -5.20
C PRO A 29 37.86 -2.30 -6.07
N SER A 30 38.32 -2.55 -7.30
CA SER A 30 37.92 -3.74 -8.06
C SER A 30 38.76 -4.94 -7.63
N LEU A 31 38.21 -6.16 -7.71
CA LEU A 31 38.84 -7.26 -8.46
C LEU A 31 37.92 -8.50 -8.53
N CYS A 32 38.26 -9.39 -9.45
CA CYS A 32 37.52 -10.61 -9.79
C CYS A 32 37.89 -11.81 -8.89
N ASP A 33 37.28 -12.96 -9.23
CA ASP A 33 37.51 -14.32 -8.74
C ASP A 33 37.06 -14.66 -7.31
N LEU A 34 36.07 -15.55 -7.24
CA LEU A 34 36.40 -16.96 -6.97
C LEU A 34 35.25 -17.90 -7.41
N SER A 35 35.55 -18.78 -8.35
CA SER A 35 34.68 -19.92 -8.65
C SER A 35 34.87 -21.01 -7.59
N SER A 36 33.82 -21.33 -6.82
CA SER A 36 33.49 -22.68 -6.29
C SER A 36 32.55 -22.59 -5.08
N PHE A 37 31.23 -22.64 -5.31
CA PHE A 37 30.30 -23.09 -4.27
C PHE A 37 29.33 -24.11 -4.85
N LEU A 38 29.23 -25.23 -4.13
CA LEU A 38 28.36 -26.36 -4.42
C LEU A 38 26.90 -25.90 -4.42
N MET A 39 26.11 -26.37 -5.40
CA MET A 39 24.68 -26.07 -5.44
C MET A 39 23.93 -26.77 -4.30
N PRO A 40 23.24 -26.03 -3.40
CA PRO A 40 22.28 -26.62 -2.47
C PRO A 40 21.02 -27.09 -3.21
N ASN A 41 20.29 -28.05 -2.63
CA ASN A 41 19.06 -28.59 -3.20
C ASN A 41 18.05 -27.50 -3.61
N ALA A 42 17.60 -27.58 -4.87
CA ALA A 42 16.75 -26.57 -5.52
C ALA A 42 15.33 -26.42 -4.94
N THR A 43 14.96 -27.16 -3.89
CA THR A 43 13.65 -27.09 -3.22
C THR A 43 13.60 -26.07 -2.07
N SER A 44 14.74 -25.60 -1.56
CA SER A 44 14.78 -24.68 -0.40
C SER A 44 14.47 -23.22 -0.75
N HIS A 45 14.90 -22.76 -1.93
CA HIS A 45 15.01 -21.32 -2.24
C HIS A 45 13.72 -20.62 -2.72
N LYS A 46 12.62 -21.34 -2.96
CA LYS A 46 11.37 -20.76 -3.51
C LYS A 46 10.67 -19.75 -2.60
N HIS A 47 10.91 -19.80 -1.29
CA HIS A 47 10.16 -19.01 -0.30
C HIS A 47 10.77 -17.63 -0.02
N SER A 48 11.94 -17.34 -0.59
CA SER A 48 12.68 -16.09 -0.38
C SER A 48 12.43 -15.04 -1.46
N ILE A 49 11.84 -15.45 -2.59
CA ILE A 49 11.64 -14.62 -3.78
C ILE A 49 10.14 -14.31 -3.89
N PRO A 50 9.74 -13.03 -3.86
CA PRO A 50 8.34 -12.66 -4.02
C PRO A 50 7.86 -12.96 -5.45
N PRO A 51 6.57 -13.25 -5.68
CA PRO A 51 6.00 -13.26 -7.03
C PRO A 51 6.22 -11.89 -7.69
N LEU A 52 6.63 -11.89 -8.96
CA LEU A 52 6.81 -10.63 -9.70
C LEU A 52 5.46 -9.93 -9.94
N PHE A 53 5.51 -8.62 -10.16
CA PHE A 53 4.33 -7.83 -10.53
C PHE A 53 3.72 -8.41 -11.84
N PRO A 54 2.43 -8.80 -11.89
CA PRO A 54 1.89 -9.48 -13.06
C PRO A 54 1.90 -8.62 -14.32
N ILE A 55 2.41 -9.18 -15.42
CA ILE A 55 2.64 -8.49 -16.71
C ILE A 55 1.34 -7.87 -17.28
N HIS A 56 0.19 -8.50 -17.02
CA HIS A 56 -1.13 -8.07 -17.50
C HIS A 56 -2.02 -7.52 -16.38
N SER A 57 -1.43 -6.89 -15.36
CA SER A 57 -2.19 -6.23 -14.30
C SER A 57 -3.08 -5.12 -14.86
N THR A 58 -4.37 -5.17 -14.55
CA THR A 58 -5.30 -4.06 -14.87
C THR A 58 -4.98 -2.87 -13.97
N TYR A 59 -4.93 -1.68 -14.55
CA TYR A 59 -4.66 -0.43 -13.83
C TYR A 59 -5.55 0.69 -14.35
N THR A 60 -6.22 1.40 -13.44
CA THR A 60 -6.93 2.65 -13.69
C THR A 60 -6.45 3.69 -12.68
N ALA A 61 -5.95 4.83 -13.16
CA ALA A 61 -5.48 5.90 -12.28
C ALA A 61 -6.63 6.45 -11.42
N PHE A 62 -6.35 6.68 -10.13
CA PHE A 62 -7.32 7.14 -9.13
C PHE A 62 -8.41 6.13 -8.74
N TYR A 63 -8.18 4.83 -8.98
CA TYR A 63 -9.00 3.71 -8.48
C TYR A 63 -8.08 2.64 -7.86
N CYS A 64 -7.20 3.06 -6.95
CA CYS A 64 -6.17 2.20 -6.36
C CYS A 64 -6.76 1.02 -5.57
N GLU A 65 -7.92 1.22 -4.95
CA GLU A 65 -8.71 0.16 -4.31
C GLU A 65 -9.09 -0.96 -5.30
N GLU A 66 -9.61 -0.63 -6.49
CA GLU A 66 -9.99 -1.64 -7.48
C GLU A 66 -8.75 -2.29 -8.14
N ASN A 67 -7.68 -1.53 -8.36
CA ASN A 67 -6.40 -2.07 -8.86
C ASN A 67 -5.81 -3.12 -7.89
N VAL A 68 -5.79 -2.81 -6.59
CA VAL A 68 -5.33 -3.74 -5.54
C VAL A 68 -6.32 -4.89 -5.33
N TYR A 69 -7.63 -4.69 -5.51
CA TYR A 69 -8.61 -5.78 -5.44
C TYR A 69 -8.35 -6.83 -6.52
N LEU A 70 -8.13 -6.40 -7.77
CA LEU A 70 -7.82 -7.31 -8.87
C LEU A 70 -6.48 -8.02 -8.69
N LEU A 71 -5.47 -7.34 -8.15
CA LEU A 71 -4.17 -7.95 -7.84
C LEU A 71 -4.28 -8.97 -6.69
N THR A 72 -4.98 -8.62 -5.61
CA THR A 72 -5.31 -9.52 -4.49
C THR A 72 -6.01 -10.78 -4.99
N LYS A 73 -7.00 -10.62 -5.87
CA LYS A 73 -7.71 -11.73 -6.51
C LYS A 73 -6.76 -12.63 -7.30
N GLN A 74 -5.93 -12.06 -8.17
CA GLN A 74 -4.96 -12.82 -8.96
C GLN A 74 -3.94 -13.58 -8.09
N PHE A 75 -3.55 -13.01 -6.95
CA PHE A 75 -2.62 -13.64 -6.00
C PHE A 75 -3.28 -14.81 -5.25
N LEU A 76 -4.55 -14.65 -4.84
CA LEU A 76 -5.29 -15.71 -4.14
C LEU A 76 -5.82 -16.81 -5.09
N GLU A 77 -6.02 -16.54 -6.38
CA GLU A 77 -6.33 -17.55 -7.39
C GLU A 77 -5.10 -18.38 -7.79
N ASN A 78 -3.88 -17.94 -7.46
CA ASN A 78 -2.65 -18.70 -7.69
C ASN A 78 -2.32 -19.59 -6.49
N GLU A 79 -2.41 -20.90 -6.65
CA GLU A 79 -2.18 -21.88 -5.58
C GLU A 79 -0.76 -21.84 -4.97
N GLU A 80 0.28 -21.52 -5.74
CA GLU A 80 1.64 -21.39 -5.21
C GLU A 80 1.76 -20.12 -4.34
N ILE A 81 1.15 -19.01 -4.75
CA ILE A 81 1.14 -17.78 -3.94
C ILE A 81 0.30 -17.99 -2.69
N ARG A 82 -0.94 -18.49 -2.84
CA ARG A 82 -1.88 -18.77 -1.75
C ARG A 82 -1.31 -19.77 -0.73
N GLY A 83 -0.56 -20.77 -1.18
CA GLY A 83 0.09 -21.75 -0.31
C GLY A 83 1.26 -21.19 0.51
N LEU A 84 2.02 -20.24 -0.06
CA LEU A 84 3.29 -19.79 0.53
C LEU A 84 3.25 -18.43 1.22
N TRP A 85 2.29 -17.56 0.88
CA TRP A 85 2.25 -16.17 1.33
C TRP A 85 0.92 -15.83 2.01
N ASP A 86 1.00 -15.05 3.08
CA ASP A 86 -0.13 -14.24 3.54
C ASP A 86 -0.22 -13.02 2.60
N VAL A 87 -1.44 -12.65 2.22
CA VAL A 87 -1.74 -11.56 1.28
C VAL A 87 -2.66 -10.57 1.98
N PHE A 88 -2.34 -9.28 1.92
CA PHE A 88 -3.09 -8.20 2.58
C PHE A 88 -3.30 -7.02 1.65
N ALA A 89 -4.52 -6.47 1.64
CA ALA A 89 -4.73 -5.11 1.15
C ALA A 89 -4.50 -4.13 2.30
N VAL A 90 -3.73 -3.06 2.05
CA VAL A 90 -3.44 -2.03 3.05
C VAL A 90 -3.96 -0.70 2.54
N PHE A 91 -4.97 -0.17 3.23
CA PHE A 91 -5.52 1.16 3.00
C PHE A 91 -4.74 2.17 3.84
N ILE A 92 -4.36 3.28 3.22
CA ILE A 92 -3.51 4.33 3.79
C ILE A 92 -4.33 5.63 3.78
N SER A 93 -4.70 6.14 4.94
CA SER A 93 -5.49 7.37 5.09
C SER A 93 -5.35 7.92 6.51
N ASN A 94 -6.10 8.96 6.86
CA ASN A 94 -6.18 9.51 8.22
C ASN A 94 -7.53 10.23 8.42
N SER A 95 -7.76 10.73 9.64
CA SER A 95 -9.03 11.39 10.00
C SER A 95 -9.36 12.64 9.19
N THR A 96 -8.36 13.31 8.61
CA THR A 96 -8.54 14.48 7.74
C THR A 96 -8.58 14.13 6.24
N ARG A 97 -8.34 12.87 5.87
CA ARG A 97 -8.18 12.39 4.49
C ARG A 97 -7.21 13.25 3.69
N THR A 98 -5.99 13.39 4.22
CA THR A 98 -4.91 14.18 3.62
C THR A 98 -3.54 13.54 3.90
N VAL A 99 -3.31 12.28 3.53
CA VAL A 99 -2.03 11.60 3.82
C VAL A 99 -0.93 11.97 2.82
N ALA A 100 0.25 12.28 3.33
CA ALA A 100 1.43 12.64 2.53
C ALA A 100 2.29 11.41 2.23
N LEU A 101 2.42 11.09 0.92
CA LEU A 101 3.21 9.97 0.39
C LEU A 101 4.28 10.51 -0.58
N TRP A 102 5.54 10.14 -0.35
CA TRP A 102 6.67 10.39 -1.25
C TRP A 102 6.82 9.26 -2.27
N LYS A 103 7.68 9.45 -3.29
CA LYS A 103 7.99 8.42 -4.31
C LYS A 103 6.75 7.91 -5.04
N GLN A 104 5.96 8.84 -5.55
CA GLN A 104 4.72 8.56 -6.29
C GLN A 104 4.87 9.02 -7.75
N LYS A 105 4.36 8.25 -8.71
CA LYS A 105 4.47 8.54 -10.15
C LYS A 105 3.81 9.85 -10.57
N LEU A 106 2.84 10.33 -9.79
CA LEU A 106 2.09 11.55 -10.08
C LEU A 106 2.95 12.82 -9.96
N GLN A 107 3.93 12.85 -9.04
CA GLN A 107 4.90 13.94 -8.90
C GLN A 107 6.14 13.51 -8.10
N GLU A 108 7.29 14.06 -8.45
CA GLU A 108 8.61 13.68 -7.89
C GLU A 108 8.77 13.91 -6.38
N ASN A 109 8.08 14.92 -5.83
CA ASN A 109 8.15 15.29 -4.42
C ASN A 109 7.21 14.45 -3.54
N VAL A 110 6.02 14.99 -3.25
CA VAL A 110 5.04 14.43 -2.32
C VAL A 110 3.64 14.55 -2.90
N VAL A 111 2.84 13.50 -2.84
CA VAL A 111 1.40 13.54 -3.15
C VAL A 111 0.62 13.58 -1.84
N ILE A 112 -0.39 14.46 -1.77
CA ILE A 112 -1.41 14.44 -0.73
C ILE A 112 -2.61 13.64 -1.26
N TRP A 113 -2.81 12.44 -0.72
CA TRP A 113 -3.93 11.55 -1.08
C TRP A 113 -5.04 11.66 -0.03
N ASP A 114 -6.31 11.48 -0.43
CA ASP A 114 -7.42 11.32 0.53
C ASP A 114 -7.51 9.90 1.08
N TYR A 115 -7.13 8.92 0.25
CA TYR A 115 -6.57 7.63 0.66
C TYR A 115 -5.69 7.08 -0.47
N HIS A 116 -4.85 6.11 -0.16
CA HIS A 116 -4.16 5.24 -1.13
C HIS A 116 -4.31 3.78 -0.73
N VAL A 117 -4.10 2.85 -1.66
CA VAL A 117 -4.19 1.40 -1.39
C VAL A 117 -3.02 0.68 -2.05
N ILE A 118 -2.37 -0.20 -1.27
CA ILE A 118 -1.29 -1.08 -1.73
C ILE A 118 -1.61 -2.53 -1.39
N LEU A 119 -1.01 -3.48 -2.12
CA LEU A 119 -0.95 -4.88 -1.69
C LEU A 119 0.35 -5.13 -0.93
N VAL A 120 0.27 -5.83 0.19
CA VAL A 120 1.43 -6.32 0.94
C VAL A 120 1.33 -7.84 1.08
N ILE A 121 2.45 -8.53 0.91
CA ILE A 121 2.54 -9.97 1.19
C ILE A 121 3.67 -10.24 2.20
N ARG A 122 3.58 -11.34 2.95
CA ARG A 122 4.69 -11.89 3.74
C ARG A 122 4.71 -13.42 3.68
N PRO A 123 5.85 -14.10 3.85
CA PRO A 123 5.89 -15.55 3.88
C PRO A 123 5.07 -16.11 5.04
N LYS A 124 4.38 -17.23 4.82
CA LYS A 124 3.69 -17.95 5.89
C LYS A 124 4.69 -18.59 6.85
N PRO A 125 4.44 -18.56 8.18
CA PRO A 125 5.27 -19.29 9.13
C PRO A 125 5.15 -20.80 8.86
N ARG A 126 6.30 -21.48 8.75
CA ARG A 126 6.33 -22.94 8.64
C ARG A 126 6.14 -23.59 10.02
N PHE A 127 5.37 -24.68 10.05
CA PHE A 127 5.26 -25.61 11.17
C PHE A 127 5.99 -26.93 10.84
N GLU A 128 7.31 -26.86 10.55
CA GLU A 128 8.08 -28.06 10.16
C GLU A 128 9.51 -28.08 10.77
N SER A 129 9.61 -28.47 12.05
CA SER A 129 10.54 -29.46 12.63
C SER A 129 10.75 -29.25 14.13
N ASP A 130 11.03 -30.32 14.87
CA ASP A 130 11.26 -30.29 16.33
C ASP A 130 12.68 -29.76 16.73
N ASP A 131 13.45 -29.24 15.77
CA ASP A 131 14.83 -28.75 15.97
C ASP A 131 14.85 -27.26 16.39
N GLU A 132 14.58 -26.99 17.68
CA GLU A 132 14.33 -25.64 18.21
C GLU A 132 15.39 -24.56 17.96
N GLU A 133 16.65 -24.91 17.65
CA GLU A 133 17.78 -23.95 17.67
C GLU A 133 18.17 -23.43 16.27
N SER A 134 18.11 -24.26 15.24
CA SER A 134 18.30 -23.82 13.84
C SER A 134 17.10 -23.01 13.34
N ASP A 135 15.91 -23.38 13.81
CA ASP A 135 14.62 -22.80 13.42
C ASP A 135 14.42 -21.37 13.95
N ARG A 136 15.03 -20.98 15.09
CA ARG A 136 14.95 -19.60 15.61
C ARG A 136 15.59 -18.57 14.68
N LYS A 137 16.78 -18.85 14.16
CA LYS A 137 17.46 -17.93 13.21
C LYS A 137 16.74 -17.88 11.87
N LEU A 138 16.27 -19.03 11.37
CA LEU A 138 15.52 -19.11 10.12
C LEU A 138 14.16 -18.41 10.22
N LYS A 139 13.45 -18.53 11.36
CA LYS A 139 12.23 -17.76 11.65
C LYS A 139 12.50 -16.26 11.68
N GLN A 140 13.58 -15.81 12.32
CA GLN A 140 13.97 -14.39 12.32
C GLN A 140 14.23 -13.86 10.88
N ASP A 141 14.93 -14.63 10.05
CA ASP A 141 15.28 -14.26 8.67
C ASP A 141 14.09 -14.33 7.67
N ILE A 142 12.99 -15.00 8.02
CA ILE A 142 11.77 -15.15 7.19
C ILE A 142 10.65 -14.20 7.65
N LEU A 143 10.47 -14.00 8.96
CA LEU A 143 9.38 -13.19 9.51
C LEU A 143 9.51 -11.69 9.18
N GLY A 144 10.72 -11.19 8.93
CA GLY A 144 10.99 -9.78 8.59
C GLY A 144 11.04 -9.45 7.09
N LYS A 145 10.35 -10.21 6.22
CA LYS A 145 10.41 -10.03 4.76
C LYS A 145 9.04 -9.86 4.10
N ALA A 146 8.36 -8.78 4.46
CA ALA A 146 7.19 -8.32 3.73
C ALA A 146 7.58 -7.57 2.43
N TRP A 147 6.71 -7.65 1.42
CA TRP A 147 6.91 -7.06 0.08
C TRP A 147 5.69 -6.25 -0.35
N VAL A 148 5.93 -5.10 -0.98
CA VAL A 148 4.91 -4.14 -1.39
C VAL A 148 4.71 -4.13 -2.90
N TYR A 149 3.45 -4.12 -3.31
CA TYR A 149 3.01 -3.89 -4.68
C TYR A 149 2.12 -2.65 -4.69
N ASP A 150 2.74 -1.53 -5.03
CA ASP A 150 2.06 -0.26 -5.29
C ASP A 150 2.03 -0.03 -6.81
N PHE A 151 0.85 0.27 -7.36
CA PHE A 151 0.72 0.62 -8.77
C PHE A 151 1.28 2.00 -9.08
N ASP A 152 1.25 2.90 -8.09
CA ASP A 152 1.50 4.33 -8.21
C ASP A 152 2.85 4.77 -7.63
N THR A 153 3.63 3.85 -7.02
CA THR A 153 5.00 4.15 -6.56
C THR A 153 5.99 4.37 -7.71
N SER A 154 6.97 5.25 -7.50
CA SER A 154 8.15 5.42 -8.35
C SER A 154 9.34 4.54 -7.91
N LEU A 155 9.17 3.68 -6.89
CA LEU A 155 10.17 2.69 -6.46
C LEU A 155 10.21 1.47 -7.40
N GLU A 156 11.16 0.56 -7.16
CA GLU A 156 11.14 -0.76 -7.78
C GLU A 156 9.90 -1.57 -7.36
N ARG A 157 9.49 -2.54 -8.19
CA ARG A 157 8.20 -3.24 -8.02
C ARG A 157 8.32 -4.75 -8.28
N PRO A 158 8.05 -5.61 -7.27
CA PRO A 158 7.84 -5.26 -5.86
C PRO A 158 9.11 -4.71 -5.21
N CYS A 159 8.95 -3.89 -4.17
CA CYS A 159 10.02 -3.50 -3.25
C CYS A 159 9.78 -4.10 -1.86
N THR A 160 10.78 -4.04 -0.98
CA THR A 160 10.63 -4.53 0.40
C THR A 160 9.78 -3.56 1.23
N TRP A 161 9.12 -4.07 2.27
CA TRP A 161 8.34 -3.24 3.19
C TRP A 161 9.19 -2.13 3.85
N SER A 162 10.37 -2.47 4.37
CA SER A 162 11.33 -1.51 4.95
C SER A 162 11.65 -0.36 3.99
N GLU A 163 12.00 -0.70 2.75
CA GLU A 163 12.32 0.28 1.71
C GLU A 163 11.12 1.17 1.37
N TYR A 164 9.93 0.56 1.22
CA TYR A 164 8.70 1.29 0.94
C TYR A 164 8.38 2.28 2.07
N ILE A 165 8.47 1.86 3.33
CA ILE A 165 8.19 2.72 4.48
C ILE A 165 9.20 3.86 4.59
N ALA A 166 10.49 3.55 4.54
CA ALA A 166 11.56 4.54 4.68
C ALA A 166 11.54 5.60 3.57
N GLN A 167 11.20 5.22 2.32
CA GLN A 167 11.20 6.14 1.19
C GLN A 167 9.84 6.84 0.93
N THR A 168 8.71 6.20 1.24
CA THR A 168 7.36 6.77 1.06
C THR A 168 6.93 7.63 2.24
N PHE A 169 7.38 7.29 3.45
CA PHE A 169 7.07 8.01 4.70
C PHE A 169 8.37 8.39 5.44
N PRO A 170 9.22 9.26 4.87
CA PRO A 170 10.53 9.59 5.46
C PRO A 170 10.42 10.17 6.89
N TYR A 171 9.32 10.87 7.18
CA TYR A 171 8.94 11.40 8.49
C TYR A 171 8.67 10.32 9.57
N SER A 172 8.74 9.04 9.22
CA SER A 172 8.68 7.92 10.16
C SER A 172 9.96 7.81 10.99
N THR A 173 11.12 8.05 10.36
CA THR A 173 12.43 7.70 10.91
C THR A 173 12.89 8.73 11.95
N ARG A 174 13.27 8.25 13.14
CA ARG A 174 13.66 9.08 14.30
C ARG A 174 14.80 10.07 14.04
N ASP A 175 15.66 9.76 13.06
CA ASP A 175 16.83 10.57 12.71
C ASP A 175 16.53 11.67 11.67
N THR A 176 15.29 11.81 11.19
CA THR A 176 14.95 12.88 10.25
C THR A 176 14.72 14.23 10.92
N VAL A 177 15.41 15.25 10.40
CA VAL A 177 15.18 16.68 10.71
C VAL A 177 13.80 17.15 10.23
N TRP A 178 13.12 16.34 9.41
CA TRP A 178 11.84 16.65 8.77
C TRP A 178 10.67 16.22 9.65
N THR A 179 9.86 17.20 10.09
CA THR A 179 8.56 16.93 10.71
C THR A 179 7.44 17.44 9.82
N ILE A 180 6.41 16.63 9.64
CA ILE A 180 5.17 17.04 8.97
C ILE A 180 4.05 17.25 10.00
N LYS A 181 3.10 18.13 9.65
CA LYS A 181 1.87 18.37 10.43
C LYS A 181 1.12 17.05 10.66
N GLU A 182 0.49 16.89 11.82
CA GLU A 182 -0.21 15.66 12.20
C GLU A 182 -1.30 15.27 11.19
N MET A 183 -2.02 16.25 10.63
CA MET A 183 -3.02 16.06 9.56
C MET A 183 -2.47 15.45 8.26
N TYR A 184 -1.15 15.39 8.09
CA TYR A 184 -0.49 14.80 6.92
C TYR A 184 0.09 13.40 7.19
N ARG A 185 0.03 12.91 8.43
CA ARG A 185 0.56 11.59 8.83
C ARG A 185 -0.42 10.47 8.52
N SER A 186 0.12 9.31 8.17
CA SER A 186 -0.66 8.16 7.73
C SER A 186 -1.02 7.19 8.86
N LEU A 187 -2.24 6.67 8.80
CA LEU A 187 -2.69 5.45 9.46
C LEU A 187 -2.91 4.36 8.40
N PHE A 188 -2.82 3.11 8.84
CA PHE A 188 -2.79 1.94 7.96
C PHE A 188 -3.84 0.94 8.40
N ARG A 189 -4.88 0.73 7.59
CA ARG A 189 -5.83 -0.37 7.78
C ARG A 189 -5.34 -1.58 7.01
N VAL A 190 -4.95 -2.63 7.73
CA VAL A 190 -4.48 -3.90 7.16
C VAL A 190 -5.64 -4.88 7.10
N VAL A 191 -5.99 -5.31 5.89
CA VAL A 191 -7.11 -6.23 5.63
C VAL A 191 -6.58 -7.54 5.04
N PRO A 192 -6.88 -8.71 5.64
CA PRO A 192 -6.58 -10.01 5.04
C PRO A 192 -7.19 -10.11 3.64
N GLY A 193 -6.42 -10.58 2.65
CA GLY A 193 -6.81 -10.53 1.24
C GLY A 193 -8.16 -11.20 0.94
N GLN A 194 -8.49 -12.30 1.63
CA GLN A 194 -9.80 -12.94 1.47
C GLN A 194 -10.94 -12.09 2.05
N GLU A 195 -10.74 -11.42 3.18
CA GLU A 195 -11.74 -10.50 3.73
C GLU A 195 -11.94 -9.30 2.81
N TYR A 196 -10.88 -8.84 2.15
CA TYR A 196 -10.99 -7.78 1.15
C TYR A 196 -11.85 -8.23 -0.05
N LEU A 197 -11.62 -9.42 -0.60
CA LEU A 197 -12.44 -9.96 -1.70
C LEU A 197 -13.89 -10.26 -1.28
N ASP A 198 -14.10 -10.66 -0.02
CA ASP A 198 -15.42 -11.03 0.48
C ASP A 198 -16.29 -9.79 0.80
N TRP A 199 -15.70 -8.75 1.40
CA TRP A 199 -16.43 -7.62 2.00
C TRP A 199 -16.30 -6.27 1.29
N PHE A 200 -15.40 -6.11 0.32
CA PHE A 200 -15.27 -4.84 -0.38
C PHE A 200 -16.43 -4.58 -1.36
N ALA A 201 -16.99 -3.37 -1.31
CA ALA A 201 -17.93 -2.88 -2.30
C ALA A 201 -17.70 -1.39 -2.62
N SER A 202 -17.66 -1.06 -3.92
CA SER A 202 -17.55 0.32 -4.41
C SER A 202 -18.46 0.51 -5.63
N ASP A 203 -19.42 1.42 -5.50
CA ASP A 203 -20.30 1.88 -6.59
C ASP A 203 -19.65 3.01 -7.44
N ARG A 204 -18.41 3.40 -7.11
CA ARG A 204 -17.65 4.53 -7.70
C ARG A 204 -18.29 5.92 -7.53
N SER A 205 -19.35 6.07 -6.73
CA SER A 205 -20.02 7.35 -6.45
C SER A 205 -19.07 8.45 -5.95
N HIS A 206 -18.07 8.07 -5.15
CA HIS A 206 -17.07 8.99 -4.60
C HIS A 206 -16.15 9.64 -5.66
N MET A 207 -16.15 9.12 -6.90
CA MET A 207 -15.43 9.67 -8.06
C MET A 207 -16.33 10.45 -9.02
N VAL A 208 -17.63 10.53 -8.76
CA VAL A 208 -18.55 11.42 -9.49
C VAL A 208 -18.24 12.87 -9.11
N GLU A 209 -18.35 13.78 -10.07
CA GLU A 209 -18.29 15.22 -9.82
C GLU A 209 -19.57 15.69 -9.13
N GLU A 210 -19.42 16.41 -8.02
CA GLU A 210 -20.55 17.04 -7.34
C GLU A 210 -21.05 18.22 -8.19
N GLU A 211 -22.37 18.32 -8.40
CA GLU A 211 -22.94 19.47 -9.09
C GLU A 211 -22.83 20.70 -8.17
N ASP A 212 -22.35 21.84 -8.70
CA ASP A 212 -22.41 23.12 -7.99
C ASP A 212 -23.87 23.42 -7.59
N GLU A 213 -24.18 23.37 -6.29
CA GLU A 213 -25.53 23.64 -5.74
C GLU A 213 -26.09 25.03 -6.09
N ASN A 214 -25.25 25.91 -6.65
CA ASN A 214 -25.57 27.31 -6.99
C ASN A 214 -26.21 27.53 -8.36
N ILE A 215 -26.46 26.48 -9.16
CA ILE A 215 -27.14 26.63 -10.46
C ILE A 215 -28.63 26.29 -10.33
N PHE A 216 -29.49 27.31 -10.46
CA PHE A 216 -30.96 27.23 -10.48
C PHE A 216 -31.54 26.48 -11.71
N THR A 217 -30.82 25.53 -12.29
CA THR A 217 -31.31 24.66 -13.36
C THR A 217 -31.75 23.33 -12.78
N ARG A 218 -33.05 23.03 -12.93
CA ARG A 218 -33.61 21.70 -12.67
C ARG A 218 -32.74 20.62 -13.33
N GLN A 219 -32.49 19.53 -12.62
CA GLN A 219 -31.87 18.32 -13.16
C GLN A 219 -32.53 17.93 -14.47
N GLU A 220 -31.79 17.97 -15.57
CA GLU A 220 -32.21 17.32 -16.82
C GLU A 220 -31.96 15.81 -16.65
N PRO A 221 -32.99 14.96 -16.79
CA PRO A 221 -32.89 13.53 -16.47
C PRO A 221 -31.92 12.76 -17.39
N ASP A 222 -31.51 13.37 -18.51
CA ASP A 222 -30.59 12.80 -19.50
C ASP A 222 -29.14 13.32 -19.35
N LYS A 223 -28.83 14.13 -18.33
CA LYS A 223 -27.47 14.65 -18.12
C LYS A 223 -26.50 13.49 -17.79
N PRO A 224 -25.41 13.29 -18.55
CA PRO A 224 -24.47 12.20 -18.30
C PRO A 224 -23.71 12.42 -16.99
N ILE A 225 -23.49 11.32 -16.24
CA ILE A 225 -22.65 11.31 -15.03
C ILE A 225 -21.22 11.66 -15.44
N VAL A 226 -20.67 12.73 -14.85
CA VAL A 226 -19.28 13.15 -15.04
C VAL A 226 -18.43 12.58 -13.89
N TYR A 227 -17.30 11.97 -14.22
CA TYR A 227 -16.36 11.41 -13.25
C TYR A 227 -15.06 12.22 -13.23
N LYS A 228 -14.56 12.48 -12.02
CA LYS A 228 -13.27 13.16 -11.73
C LYS A 228 -12.07 12.47 -12.41
N SER A 229 -12.17 11.17 -12.65
CA SER A 229 -11.26 10.37 -13.48
C SER A 229 -12.03 9.28 -14.21
N ARG A 230 -11.58 8.92 -15.43
CA ARG A 230 -12.20 7.87 -16.25
C ARG A 230 -12.34 6.57 -15.44
N PRO A 231 -13.56 6.04 -15.22
CA PRO A 231 -13.74 4.83 -14.43
C PRO A 231 -13.21 3.58 -15.15
N PRO A 232 -12.90 2.51 -14.39
CA PRO A 232 -12.53 1.23 -14.96
C PRO A 232 -13.63 0.68 -15.89
N PRO A 233 -13.29 -0.01 -17.00
CA PRO A 233 -14.26 -0.41 -18.03
C PRO A 233 -15.12 -1.63 -17.64
N TYR A 234 -14.81 -2.29 -16.52
CA TYR A 234 -15.57 -3.43 -15.99
C TYR A 234 -16.63 -2.96 -14.98
N PRO A 235 -17.67 -3.78 -14.70
CA PRO A 235 -18.71 -3.46 -13.72
C PRO A 235 -18.15 -3.13 -12.33
N VAL A 236 -18.94 -2.42 -11.53
CA VAL A 236 -18.63 -2.10 -10.12
C VAL A 236 -18.32 -3.36 -9.31
N ILE A 237 -17.35 -3.26 -8.41
CA ILE A 237 -16.92 -4.38 -7.58
C ILE A 237 -17.81 -4.47 -6.35
N VAL A 238 -18.45 -5.63 -6.16
CA VAL A 238 -19.19 -6.01 -4.94
C VAL A 238 -18.82 -7.44 -4.58
N GLY A 239 -18.03 -7.58 -3.51
CA GLY A 239 -17.61 -8.85 -2.91
C GLY A 239 -18.79 -9.73 -2.49
N ILE A 240 -18.56 -11.03 -2.35
CA ILE A 240 -19.66 -11.99 -2.19
C ILE A 240 -20.44 -11.78 -0.88
N ARG A 241 -19.75 -11.57 0.25
CA ARG A 241 -20.41 -11.33 1.54
C ARG A 241 -21.02 -9.93 1.62
N ALA A 242 -20.37 -8.94 1.01
CA ALA A 242 -20.97 -7.61 0.88
C ALA A 242 -22.31 -7.68 0.15
N ARG A 243 -22.37 -8.39 -0.99
CA ARG A 243 -23.60 -8.62 -1.76
C ARG A 243 -24.67 -9.35 -0.96
N ASP A 244 -24.31 -10.43 -0.29
CA ASP A 244 -25.25 -11.23 0.52
C ASP A 244 -25.79 -10.43 1.71
N ALA A 245 -25.02 -9.46 2.23
CA ALA A 245 -25.44 -8.49 3.24
C ALA A 245 -26.18 -7.25 2.68
N GLY A 246 -26.40 -7.16 1.36
CA GLY A 246 -27.03 -6.01 0.71
C GLY A 246 -26.15 -4.75 0.64
N ILE A 247 -24.86 -4.86 0.91
CA ILE A 247 -23.89 -3.76 0.90
C ILE A 247 -23.37 -3.56 -0.54
N LEU A 248 -23.79 -2.47 -1.17
CA LEU A 248 -23.38 -2.11 -2.55
C LEU A 248 -22.21 -1.11 -2.59
N ASN A 249 -21.95 -0.42 -1.48
CA ASN A 249 -20.85 0.52 -1.32
C ASN A 249 -20.48 0.62 0.17
N ASN A 250 -19.21 0.39 0.49
CA ASN A 250 -18.67 0.56 1.85
C ASN A 250 -17.21 1.06 1.88
N LEU A 251 -16.57 1.32 0.73
CA LEU A 251 -15.20 1.85 0.64
C LEU A 251 -14.89 2.94 1.68
N MET A 252 -15.69 4.01 1.69
CA MET A 252 -15.42 5.17 2.56
C MET A 252 -15.68 4.91 4.05
N ALA A 253 -16.62 4.02 4.39
CA ALA A 253 -17.07 3.79 5.76
C ALA A 253 -16.36 2.61 6.45
N SER A 254 -15.89 1.63 5.67
CA SER A 254 -15.33 0.38 6.21
C SER A 254 -13.86 0.13 5.87
N PHE A 255 -13.30 0.87 4.90
CA PHE A 255 -11.92 0.70 4.45
C PHE A 255 -11.08 1.99 4.54
N VAL A 256 -11.62 3.14 4.13
CA VAL A 256 -10.93 4.43 4.23
C VAL A 256 -11.03 5.05 5.63
N ASP A 257 -12.12 4.81 6.37
CA ASP A 257 -12.22 5.25 7.75
C ASP A 257 -11.17 4.55 8.64
N MET A 258 -10.43 5.36 9.40
CA MET A 258 -9.35 4.94 10.29
C MET A 258 -9.72 5.02 11.77
N ASP A 259 -10.96 5.40 12.14
CA ASP A 259 -11.43 5.21 13.52
C ASP A 259 -11.81 3.74 13.76
N ALA A 260 -10.99 3.04 14.56
CA ALA A 260 -11.22 1.66 14.96
C ALA A 260 -12.57 1.44 15.68
N LYS A 261 -13.21 2.49 16.22
CA LYS A 261 -14.52 2.40 16.87
C LYS A 261 -15.68 2.24 15.89
N ASN A 262 -15.50 2.61 14.62
CA ASN A 262 -16.58 2.65 13.63
C ASN A 262 -16.84 1.29 12.95
N GLY A 263 -16.08 0.25 13.29
CA GLY A 263 -16.38 -1.14 12.86
C GLY A 263 -16.05 -1.44 11.40
N GLY A 264 -14.94 -0.91 10.88
CA GLY A 264 -14.42 -1.25 9.55
C GLY A 264 -13.84 -2.68 9.46
N VAL A 265 -13.47 -3.10 8.25
CA VAL A 265 -12.89 -4.43 7.98
C VAL A 265 -11.38 -4.41 8.23
N GLY A 266 -10.82 -5.44 8.86
CA GLY A 266 -9.41 -5.46 9.27
C GLY A 266 -9.03 -4.44 10.35
N ASP A 267 -7.75 -4.44 10.71
CA ASP A 267 -7.22 -3.69 11.85
C ASP A 267 -6.51 -2.39 11.44
N VAL A 268 -6.62 -1.34 12.26
CA VAL A 268 -5.97 -0.03 12.02
C VAL A 268 -4.73 0.13 12.89
N TYR A 269 -3.64 0.57 12.28
CA TYR A 269 -2.34 0.75 12.91
C TYR A 269 -1.78 2.16 12.67
N THR A 270 -0.97 2.63 13.61
CA THR A 270 0.01 3.69 13.36
C THR A 270 1.15 3.18 12.50
N LEU A 271 1.97 4.09 11.97
CA LEU A 271 3.17 3.80 11.19
C LEU A 271 4.15 2.84 11.92
N GLU A 272 4.37 3.06 13.22
CA GLU A 272 5.16 2.16 14.09
C GLU A 272 4.47 0.79 14.28
N GLY A 273 3.15 0.79 14.49
CA GLY A 273 2.38 -0.44 14.68
C GLY A 273 2.36 -1.34 13.44
N VAL A 274 2.23 -0.76 12.24
CA VAL A 274 2.22 -1.52 10.99
C VAL A 274 3.62 -2.03 10.61
N ALA A 275 4.69 -1.29 10.96
CA ALA A 275 6.06 -1.78 10.84
C ALA A 275 6.30 -3.02 11.71
N GLY A 276 5.83 -2.99 12.97
CA GLY A 276 5.84 -4.16 13.85
C GLY A 276 5.02 -5.34 13.31
N PHE A 277 3.85 -5.09 12.71
CA PHE A 277 2.99 -6.12 12.12
C PHE A 277 3.66 -6.87 10.95
N PHE A 278 4.43 -6.18 10.12
CA PHE A 278 5.13 -6.76 8.97
C PHE A 278 6.57 -7.22 9.26
N GLY A 279 6.98 -7.20 10.54
CA GLY A 279 8.17 -7.92 11.02
C GLY A 279 9.42 -7.07 11.24
N GLU A 280 9.28 -5.74 11.33
CA GLU A 280 10.41 -4.84 11.63
C GLU A 280 10.40 -4.35 13.08
N SER A 281 11.47 -4.67 13.80
CA SER A 281 11.71 -4.15 15.15
C SER A 281 12.28 -2.72 15.08
N ALA A 282 11.44 -1.76 15.49
CA ALA A 282 11.74 -0.35 15.71
C ALA A 282 12.06 0.50 14.46
N VAL A 283 11.07 1.35 14.12
CA VAL A 283 11.25 2.64 13.44
C VAL A 283 11.57 3.70 14.49
#